data_AF-A0A7C3KZ24-F1
#
_entry.id   AF-A0A7C3KZ24-F1
#
_cell.length_a   1.000
_cell.length_b   1.000
_cell.length_c   1.000
_cell.angle_alpha   90.00
_cell.angle_beta   90.00
_cell.angle_gamma   90.00
#
_symmetry.space_group_name_H-M   'P 1'
#
loop_
_entity.id
_entity.type
_entity.pdbx_description
1 polymer ?
#
loop_
_entity_poly.entity_id
_entity_poly.type
_entity_poly.pdbx_seq_one_letter_code
_entity_poly.pdbx_strand_id
1 'polypeptide(L)'
;MIVSDSDRAEVPITPWPLGAEDRRVLMVGGTFDPPHRGHTLLPELLRDTRLADAGIVFVPAAVSPFKAGQAQTSSEHRVAMLRLAIRGMAHAVVWTDEIDRSACDAGKPSFTVDTLRR
;
A
#
# COMPACT_ATOMS: atom_id res chain seq x y z
N MET A 1 36.30 2.95 11.80
CA MET A 1 35.37 1.94 12.33
C MET A 1 34.34 1.70 11.24
N ILE A 2 34.60 0.71 10.38
CA ILE A 2 33.68 0.34 9.30
C ILE A 2 32.63 -0.55 9.96
N VAL A 3 31.40 -0.06 10.09
CA VAL A 3 30.27 -0.91 10.52
C VAL A 3 30.09 -1.95 9.42
N SER A 4 30.31 -3.22 9.74
CA SER A 4 30.13 -4.30 8.77
C SER A 4 28.67 -4.36 8.34
N ASP A 5 28.45 -4.63 7.05
CA ASP A 5 27.15 -4.73 6.39
C ASP A 5 26.30 -5.93 6.85
N SER A 6 26.66 -6.53 7.99
CA SER A 6 26.18 -7.84 8.46
C SER A 6 25.03 -7.78 9.48
N ASP A 7 24.49 -6.59 9.77
CA ASP A 7 23.44 -6.40 10.79
C ASP A 7 22.13 -5.77 10.25
N ARG A 8 21.92 -5.77 8.92
CA ARG A 8 20.59 -5.47 8.39
C ARG A 8 19.75 -6.74 8.50
N ALA A 9 18.87 -6.79 9.50
CA ALA A 9 17.76 -7.73 9.49
C ALA A 9 17.08 -7.68 8.11
N GLU A 10 16.88 -8.84 7.49
CA GLU A 10 16.30 -8.94 6.16
C GLU A 10 14.90 -8.31 6.19
N VAL A 11 14.71 -7.23 5.41
CA VAL A 11 13.45 -6.48 5.40
C VAL A 11 12.39 -7.34 4.73
N PRO A 12 11.28 -7.69 5.42
CA PRO A 12 10.30 -8.63 4.88
C PRO A 12 9.69 -8.08 3.59
N ILE A 13 9.52 -8.96 2.61
CA ILE A 13 8.75 -8.69 1.39
C ILE A 13 7.37 -9.31 1.59
N THR A 14 6.34 -8.47 1.61
CA THR A 14 4.97 -8.98 1.63
C THR A 14 4.63 -9.49 0.24
N PRO A 15 4.17 -10.75 0.08
CA PRO A 15 3.94 -11.33 -1.23
C PRO A 15 3.04 -10.45 -2.11
N TRP A 16 3.41 -10.36 -3.39
CA TRP A 16 2.62 -9.64 -4.38
C TRP A 16 1.21 -10.25 -4.48
N PRO A 17 0.13 -9.45 -4.41
CA PRO A 17 -1.21 -9.99 -4.20
C PRO A 17 -1.98 -10.29 -5.50
N LEU A 18 -1.46 -9.90 -6.67
CA LEU A 18 -2.13 -10.15 -7.96
C LEU A 18 -1.53 -11.38 -8.66
N GLY A 19 -2.37 -12.06 -9.44
CA GLY A 19 -1.98 -13.21 -10.25
C GLY A 19 -1.41 -12.82 -11.62
N ALA A 20 -1.06 -13.83 -12.41
CA ALA A 20 -0.49 -13.64 -13.74
C ALA A 20 -1.53 -13.19 -14.79
N GLU A 21 -2.82 -13.34 -14.48
CA GLU A 21 -3.96 -12.92 -15.28
C GLU A 21 -4.13 -11.40 -15.33
N ASP A 22 -3.66 -10.68 -14.31
CA ASP A 22 -3.69 -9.22 -14.26
C ASP A 22 -2.52 -8.66 -15.08
N ARG A 23 -2.81 -8.32 -16.35
CA ARG A 23 -1.78 -7.80 -17.28
C ARG A 23 -1.35 -6.38 -16.94
N ARG A 24 -2.15 -5.68 -16.14
CA ARG A 24 -1.93 -4.29 -15.71
C ARG A 24 -2.26 -4.13 -14.23
N VAL A 25 -1.69 -3.10 -13.63
CA VAL A 25 -1.87 -2.81 -12.21
C VAL A 25 -2.26 -1.34 -12.04
N LEU A 26 -3.34 -1.11 -11.30
CA LEU A 26 -3.73 0.20 -10.80
C LEU A 26 -3.33 0.31 -9.33
N MET A 27 -2.18 0.94 -9.07
CA MET A 27 -1.69 1.15 -7.71
C MET A 27 -2.26 2.42 -7.10
N VAL A 28 -2.92 2.30 -5.95
CA VAL A 28 -3.56 3.40 -5.22
C VAL A 28 -2.87 3.54 -3.87
N GLY A 29 -1.87 4.43 -3.81
CA GLY A 29 -1.16 4.74 -2.57
C GLY A 29 -1.88 5.80 -1.74
N GLY A 30 -1.82 5.69 -0.42
CA GLY A 30 -2.40 6.71 0.45
C GLY A 30 -2.31 6.36 1.94
N THR A 31 -2.57 7.33 2.81
CA THR A 31 -2.66 7.04 4.25
C THR A 31 -3.93 6.27 4.61
N PHE A 32 -5.04 6.54 3.92
CA PHE A 32 -6.36 5.98 4.22
C PHE A 32 -6.78 6.17 5.69
N ASP A 33 -6.81 7.44 6.12
CA ASP A 33 -7.08 7.82 7.51
C ASP A 33 -8.21 8.87 7.61
N PRO A 34 -9.48 8.45 7.45
CA PRO A 34 -9.95 7.14 6.97
C PRO A 34 -10.02 7.07 5.42
N PRO A 35 -10.20 5.88 4.82
CA PRO A 35 -10.58 5.77 3.40
C PRO A 35 -11.94 6.44 3.15
N HIS A 36 -12.17 6.87 1.92
CA HIS A 36 -13.38 7.58 1.50
C HIS A 36 -13.68 7.31 0.03
N ARG A 37 -14.87 7.68 -0.46
CA ARG A 37 -15.35 7.39 -1.83
C ARG A 37 -14.38 7.79 -2.94
N GLY A 38 -13.68 8.91 -2.80
CA GLY A 38 -12.67 9.31 -3.77
C GLY A 38 -11.54 8.29 -3.98
N HIS A 39 -11.17 7.52 -2.95
CA HIS A 39 -10.15 6.48 -3.05
C HIS A 39 -10.64 5.28 -3.87
N THR A 40 -11.94 4.94 -3.82
CA THR A 40 -12.48 3.74 -4.48
C THR A 40 -13.06 4.04 -5.86
N LEU A 41 -13.78 5.17 -6.03
CA LEU A 41 -14.49 5.50 -7.26
C LEU A 41 -13.55 5.69 -8.46
N LEU A 42 -12.42 6.38 -8.27
CA LEU A 42 -11.51 6.69 -9.36
C LEU A 42 -10.84 5.43 -9.97
N PRO A 43 -10.20 4.55 -9.18
CA PRO A 43 -9.60 3.34 -9.73
C PRO A 43 -10.64 2.37 -10.29
N GLU A 44 -11.83 2.27 -9.68
CA GLU A 44 -12.93 1.45 -10.20
C GLU A 44 -13.40 1.96 -11.57
N LEU A 45 -13.69 3.26 -11.68
CA LEU A 45 -14.10 3.86 -12.95
C LEU A 45 -13.02 3.70 -14.03
N LEU A 46 -11.75 3.90 -13.69
CA LEU A 46 -10.66 3.77 -14.66
C LEU A 46 -10.51 2.34 -15.17
N ARG A 47 -10.60 1.36 -14.27
CA ARG A 47 -10.61 -0.06 -14.62
C ARG A 47 -11.77 -0.36 -15.57
N ASP A 48 -12.99 0.00 -15.19
CA ASP A 48 -14.20 -0.36 -15.92
C ASP A 48 -14.29 0.32 -17.29
N THR A 49 -13.71 1.51 -17.45
CA THR A 49 -13.81 2.29 -18.70
C THR A 49 -12.62 2.17 -19.63
N ARG A 50 -11.42 1.85 -19.11
CA ARG A 50 -10.17 1.91 -19.90
C ARG A 50 -9.24 0.73 -19.71
N LEU A 51 -9.31 0.03 -18.58
CA LEU A 51 -8.29 -0.95 -18.15
C LEU A 51 -8.96 -2.19 -17.54
N ALA A 52 -9.84 -2.85 -18.29
CA ALA A 52 -10.62 -3.98 -17.80
C ALA A 52 -9.75 -5.19 -17.35
N ASP A 53 -8.51 -5.27 -17.84
CA ASP A 53 -7.51 -6.27 -17.50
C ASP A 53 -6.56 -5.84 -16.37
N ALA A 54 -6.89 -4.77 -15.65
CA ALA A 54 -6.11 -4.31 -14.50
C ALA A 54 -6.69 -4.81 -13.17
N GLY A 55 -5.80 -5.31 -12.31
CA GLY A 55 -6.03 -5.45 -10.88
C GLY A 55 -5.77 -4.12 -10.15
N ILE A 56 -6.57 -3.82 -9.13
CA ILE A 56 -6.43 -2.61 -8.31
C ILE A 56 -5.72 -2.99 -7.00
N VAL A 57 -4.58 -2.38 -6.74
CA VAL A 57 -3.79 -2.62 -5.52
C VAL A 57 -3.79 -1.35 -4.68
N PHE A 58 -4.47 -1.40 -3.55
CA PHE A 58 -4.42 -0.35 -2.55
C PHE A 58 -3.22 -0.55 -1.64
N VAL A 59 -2.39 0.49 -1.51
CA VAL A 59 -1.12 0.47 -0.78
C VAL A 59 -1.18 1.47 0.38
N PRO A 60 -1.58 1.03 1.59
CA PRO A 60 -1.62 1.90 2.76
C PRO A 60 -0.21 2.27 3.21
N ALA A 61 0.06 3.57 3.26
CA ALA A 61 1.33 4.09 3.74
C ALA A 61 1.55 3.77 5.23
N ALA A 62 2.80 3.44 5.58
CA ALA A 62 3.21 3.31 6.97
C ALA A 62 3.26 4.68 7.64
N VAL A 63 4.10 5.57 7.11
CA VAL A 63 4.22 6.97 7.51
C VAL A 63 4.13 7.82 6.24
N SER A 64 3.19 8.78 6.23
CA SER A 64 3.13 9.73 5.12
C SER A 64 4.24 10.77 5.30
N PRO A 65 5.08 11.04 4.28
CA PRO A 65 6.10 12.09 4.36
C PRO A 65 5.50 13.47 4.66
N PHE A 66 4.23 13.69 4.29
CA PHE A 66 3.51 14.95 4.50
C PHE A 66 2.81 15.05 5.85
N LYS A 67 2.80 13.97 6.65
CA LYS A 67 2.17 13.93 7.98
C LYS A 67 3.17 13.55 9.08
N ALA A 68 4.46 13.67 8.81
CA ALA A 68 5.51 13.40 9.80
C ALA A 68 5.27 14.24 11.07
N GLY A 69 5.17 13.56 12.23
CA GLY A 69 4.93 14.20 13.53
C GLY A 69 3.46 14.45 13.91
N GLN A 70 2.49 14.06 13.07
CA GLN A 70 1.07 14.09 13.43
C GLN A 70 0.60 12.73 13.97
N ALA A 71 -0.36 12.75 14.89
CA ALA A 71 -1.02 11.52 15.32
C ALA A 71 -1.79 10.92 14.12
N GLN A 72 -1.45 9.68 13.77
CA GLN A 72 -2.14 8.91 12.74
C GLN A 72 -2.94 7.78 13.39
N THR A 73 -4.09 7.46 12.82
CA THR A 73 -4.80 6.23 13.21
C THR A 73 -3.89 5.02 12.97
N SER A 74 -3.95 4.03 13.86
CA SER A 74 -3.08 2.85 13.78
C SER A 74 -3.23 2.14 12.43
N SER A 75 -2.14 1.52 11.95
CA SER A 75 -2.10 0.77 10.68
C SER A 75 -3.21 -0.26 10.60
N GLU A 76 -3.48 -0.96 11.69
CA GLU A 76 -4.47 -2.04 11.78
C GLU A 76 -5.87 -1.50 11.50
N HIS A 77 -6.23 -0.37 12.12
CA HIS A 77 -7.53 0.27 11.90
C HIS A 77 -7.67 0.82 10.48
N ARG A 78 -6.63 1.45 9.93
CA ARG A 78 -6.64 1.96 8.56
C ARG A 78 -6.80 0.85 7.54
N VAL A 79 -6.06 -0.26 7.69
CA VAL A 79 -6.17 -1.45 6.85
C VAL A 79 -7.56 -2.09 6.98
N ALA A 80 -8.10 -2.20 8.20
CA ALA A 80 -9.44 -2.74 8.41
C ALA A 80 -10.51 -1.89 7.73
N MET A 81 -10.47 -0.57 7.90
CA MET A 81 -11.39 0.36 7.23
C MET A 81 -11.24 0.29 5.70
N LEU A 82 -10.02 0.17 5.19
CA LEU A 82 -9.76 0.09 3.75
C LEU A 82 -10.31 -1.22 3.16
N ARG A 83 -10.11 -2.35 3.84
CA ARG A 83 -10.71 -3.64 3.45
C ARG A 83 -12.24 -3.58 3.44
N LEU A 84 -12.85 -2.88 4.40
CA LEU A 84 -14.30 -2.64 4.41
C LEU A 84 -14.73 -1.73 3.25
N ALA A 85 -13.95 -0.71 2.92
CA ALA A 85 -14.25 0.24 1.86
C ALA A 85 -14.24 -0.41 0.46
N ILE A 86 -13.40 -1.42 0.24
CA ILE A 86 -13.31 -2.16 -1.03
C ILE A 86 -14.14 -3.45 -1.05
N ARG A 87 -14.92 -3.73 0.00
CA ARG A 87 -15.72 -4.94 0.13
C ARG A 87 -16.80 -4.97 -0.96
N GLY A 88 -16.55 -5.71 -2.03
CA GLY A 88 -17.42 -5.81 -3.22
C GLY A 88 -16.70 -5.52 -4.52
N MET A 89 -15.51 -4.92 -4.48
CA MET A 89 -14.66 -4.72 -5.65
C MET A 89 -13.86 -5.99 -5.93
N ALA A 90 -14.37 -6.88 -6.79
CA ALA A 90 -13.81 -8.21 -7.04
C ALA A 90 -12.34 -8.20 -7.53
N HIS A 91 -11.89 -7.09 -8.10
CA HIS A 91 -10.56 -6.94 -8.69
C HIS A 91 -9.65 -6.04 -7.85
N ALA A 92 -9.99 -5.82 -6.58
CA ALA A 92 -9.24 -4.94 -5.69
C ALA A 92 -8.70 -5.69 -4.48
N VAL A 93 -7.47 -5.35 -4.09
CA VAL A 93 -6.80 -5.94 -2.93
C VAL A 93 -6.00 -4.89 -2.16
N VAL A 94 -5.78 -5.14 -0.88
CA VAL A 94 -4.89 -4.34 -0.03
C VAL A 94 -3.55 -5.03 0.09
N TRP A 95 -2.47 -4.33 -0.25
CA TRP A 95 -1.10 -4.82 -0.10
C TRP A 95 -0.36 -4.05 0.99
N THR A 96 -0.01 -4.71 2.09
CA THR A 96 0.48 -4.08 3.32
C THR A 96 2.00 -3.90 3.37
N ASP A 97 2.71 -4.13 2.26
CA ASP A 97 4.17 -4.17 2.24
C ASP A 97 4.83 -2.92 2.83
N GLU A 98 4.30 -1.72 2.56
CA GLU A 98 4.84 -0.49 3.15
C GLU A 98 4.76 -0.49 4.69
N ILE A 99 3.67 -1.01 5.25
CA ILE A 99 3.48 -1.17 6.70
C ILE A 99 4.43 -2.26 7.22
N ASP A 100 4.45 -3.41 6.57
CA ASP A 100 5.18 -4.59 7.04
C ASP A 100 6.70 -4.32 7.09
N ARG A 101 7.24 -3.62 6.08
CA ARG A 101 8.67 -3.26 6.02
C ARG A 101 9.07 -2.15 6.99
N SER A 102 8.11 -1.34 7.44
CA SER A 102 8.37 -0.29 8.43
C SER A 102 8.70 -0.86 9.82
N ALA A 103 8.39 -2.14 10.07
CA ALA A 103 8.81 -2.82 11.30
C ALA A 103 10.35 -2.86 11.48
N CYS A 104 11.11 -2.82 10.38
CA CYS A 104 12.58 -2.78 10.40
C CYS A 104 13.15 -1.35 10.52
N ASP A 105 12.34 -0.32 10.26
CA ASP A 105 12.76 1.09 10.23
C ASP A 105 11.58 2.01 10.62
N ALA A 106 11.25 1.97 11.91
CA ALA A 106 10.08 2.66 12.44
C ALA A 106 10.22 4.19 12.26
N GLY A 107 9.24 4.80 11.62
CA GLY A 107 9.21 6.25 11.38
C GLY A 107 9.75 6.68 10.01
N LYS A 108 10.34 5.77 9.23
CA LYS A 108 10.76 6.09 7.86
C LYS A 108 9.53 6.38 6.98
N PRO A 109 9.50 7.51 6.25
CA PRO A 109 8.41 7.79 5.32
C PRO A 109 8.29 6.75 4.21
N SER A 110 7.06 6.47 3.81
CA SER A 110 6.77 5.71 2.59
C SER A 110 7.09 6.52 1.35
N PHE A 111 7.90 5.95 0.45
CA PHE A 111 8.11 6.49 -0.89
C PHE A 111 7.64 5.50 -1.95
N THR A 112 6.84 5.98 -2.90
CA THR A 112 6.32 5.16 -4.00
C THR A 112 7.43 4.53 -4.85
N VAL A 113 8.57 5.23 -5.02
CA VAL A 113 9.72 4.68 -5.76
C VAL A 113 10.30 3.44 -5.08
N ASP A 114 10.28 3.38 -3.74
CA ASP A 114 10.74 2.21 -3.00
C ASP A 114 9.73 1.08 -3.12
N THR A 115 8.44 1.40 -3.09
CA THR A 115 7.34 0.43 -3.26
C THR A 115 7.36 -0.23 -4.64
N LEU A 116 7.69 0.50 -5.70
CA LEU A 116 7.78 -0.05 -7.06
C LEU A 116 9.02 -0.94 -7.28
N ARG A 117 9.99 -0.93 -6.37
CA ARG A 117 11.22 -1.76 -6.45
C ARG A 117 11.07 -3.11 -5.75
N ARG A 118 9.93 -3.34 -5.11
CA ARG A 118 9.66 -4.57 -4.37
C ARG A 118 8.95 -5.58 -5.25
#